data_AF-A0AAN9SZV1-F1
#
_entry.id   AF-A0AAN9SZV1-F1
#
_cell.length_a   1.000
_cell.length_b   1.000
_cell.length_c   1.000
_cell.angle_alpha   90.00
_cell.angle_beta   90.00
_cell.angle_gamma   90.00
#
_symmetry.space_group_name_H-M   'P 1'
#
loop_
_entity.id
_entity.type
_entity.pdbx_description
1 polymer ?
#
loop_
_entity_poly.entity_id
_entity_poly.type
_entity_poly.pdbx_seq_one_letter_code
_entity_poly.pdbx_strand_id
1 'polypeptide(L)'
;MVATNVKAETVSLMDKRSALEAEMNAIIARLSQPGAPGLSGGLVDSEGFPRSDVDIPVVRAERRRLAELRNDHNEITEKINRNIQILHSARLENKSSLFKSSDTQTSLTVGNVASTPSQNVLLRHSPNAMDVDVLISRPFAMVDEIADASPAVEDGLQLGDQILKFGNVEAGDNLLQRLSSEAQSNLGCAVPIVIMRQGTVINLTVTPRPWQGRGLLGCHFRIL
;
A
#
# COMPACT_ATOMS: atom_id res chain seq x y z
N MET A 1 9.24 12.24 -25.94
CA MET A 1 10.63 11.81 -25.63
C MET A 1 10.83 11.37 -24.17
N VAL A 2 10.12 11.92 -23.19
CA VAL A 2 10.31 11.56 -21.76
C VAL A 2 9.87 10.10 -21.46
N ALA A 3 8.70 9.67 -21.95
CA ALA A 3 8.19 8.32 -21.67
C ALA A 3 9.07 7.18 -22.23
N THR A 4 9.73 7.39 -23.36
CA THR A 4 10.66 6.41 -23.94
C THR A 4 11.94 6.27 -23.12
N ASN A 5 12.41 7.37 -22.51
CA ASN A 5 13.58 7.38 -21.64
C ASN A 5 13.29 6.64 -20.32
N VAL A 6 12.15 6.93 -19.68
CA VAL A 6 11.75 6.26 -18.43
C VAL A 6 11.59 4.76 -18.65
N LYS A 7 10.99 4.35 -19.78
CA LYS A 7 10.85 2.92 -20.12
C LYS A 7 12.21 2.21 -20.21
N ALA A 8 13.17 2.80 -20.92
CA ALA A 8 14.51 2.23 -21.06
C ALA A 8 15.22 2.14 -19.70
N GLU A 9 15.10 3.18 -18.87
CA GLU A 9 15.65 3.19 -17.51
C GLU A 9 15.03 2.08 -16.64
N THR A 10 13.70 1.90 -16.67
CA THR A 10 13.00 0.85 -15.91
C THR A 10 13.48 -0.54 -16.29
N VAL A 11 13.65 -0.82 -17.59
CA VAL A 11 14.17 -2.12 -18.05
C VAL A 11 15.60 -2.33 -17.53
N SER A 12 16.46 -1.33 -17.63
CA SER A 12 17.83 -1.42 -17.10
C SER A 12 17.88 -1.64 -15.57
N LEU A 13 16.92 -1.08 -14.84
CA LEU A 13 16.79 -1.28 -13.40
C LEU A 13 16.31 -2.70 -13.07
N MET A 14 15.42 -3.27 -13.87
CA MET A 14 15.00 -4.67 -13.73
C MET A 14 16.19 -5.62 -13.94
N ASP A 15 16.99 -5.41 -14.98
CA ASP A 15 18.19 -6.22 -15.23
C ASP A 15 19.19 -6.13 -14.06
N LYS A 16 19.42 -4.93 -13.54
CA LYS A 16 20.24 -4.70 -12.33
C LYS A 16 19.65 -5.41 -11.12
N ARG A 17 18.33 -5.35 -10.91
CA ARG A 17 17.64 -6.03 -9.81
C ARG A 17 17.90 -7.54 -9.87
N SER A 18 17.75 -8.15 -11.05
CA SER A 18 18.02 -9.58 -11.26
C SER A 18 19.49 -9.94 -11.01
N ALA A 19 20.44 -9.07 -11.37
CA ALA A 19 21.85 -9.28 -11.05
C ALA A 19 22.12 -9.27 -9.53
N LEU A 20 21.51 -8.35 -8.79
CA LEU A 20 21.61 -8.29 -7.33
C LEU A 20 20.96 -9.51 -6.67
N GLU A 21 19.80 -9.95 -7.16
CA GLU A 21 19.12 -11.17 -6.68
C GLU A 21 20.01 -12.40 -6.88
N ALA A 22 20.70 -12.51 -8.01
CA ALA A 22 21.65 -13.60 -8.27
C ALA A 22 22.83 -13.58 -7.28
N GLU A 23 23.41 -12.41 -7.01
CA GLU A 23 24.49 -12.25 -6.01
C GLU A 23 24.00 -12.59 -4.60
N MET A 24 22.81 -12.12 -4.22
CA MET A 24 22.16 -12.42 -2.95
C MET A 24 21.97 -13.92 -2.77
N ASN A 25 21.42 -14.61 -3.77
CA ASN A 25 21.21 -16.05 -3.77
C ASN A 25 22.54 -16.82 -3.67
N ALA A 26 23.59 -16.36 -4.34
CA ALA A 26 24.92 -16.98 -4.24
C ALA A 26 25.49 -16.88 -2.81
N ILE A 27 25.33 -15.73 -2.15
CA ILE A 27 25.75 -15.55 -0.74
C ILE A 27 24.91 -16.43 0.19
N ILE A 28 23.59 -16.45 0.01
CA ILE A 28 22.68 -17.28 0.81
C ILE A 28 23.05 -18.76 0.67
N ALA A 29 23.34 -19.24 -0.54
CA ALA A 29 23.74 -20.61 -0.78
C ALA A 29 25.02 -21.00 -0.05
N ARG A 30 26.04 -20.11 -0.04
CA ARG A 30 27.29 -20.35 0.71
C ARG A 30 27.08 -20.37 2.21
N LEU A 31 26.31 -19.41 2.74
CA LEU A 31 26.00 -19.33 4.17
C LEU A 31 25.09 -20.46 4.67
N SER A 32 24.35 -21.13 3.79
CA SER A 32 23.38 -22.19 4.12
C SER A 32 23.90 -23.60 3.85
N GLN A 33 25.21 -23.76 3.60
CA GLN A 33 25.81 -25.09 3.47
C GLN A 33 25.71 -25.88 4.79
N PRO A 34 25.61 -27.23 4.74
CA PRO A 34 25.61 -28.06 5.93
C PRO A 34 26.85 -27.75 6.81
N GLY A 35 26.62 -27.34 8.05
CA GLY A 35 27.68 -26.96 9.00
C GLY A 35 27.98 -25.45 9.07
N ALA A 36 27.48 -24.64 8.14
CA ALA A 36 27.62 -23.19 8.22
C ALA A 36 26.66 -22.57 9.26
N PRO A 37 26.99 -21.42 9.88
CA PRO A 37 26.12 -20.76 10.86
C PRO A 37 24.80 -20.22 10.30
N GLY A 38 24.54 -20.32 9.00
CA GLY A 38 23.37 -19.71 8.38
C GLY A 38 23.43 -18.18 8.36
N LEU A 39 22.30 -17.56 8.06
CA LEU A 39 22.16 -16.10 7.94
C LEU A 39 22.20 -15.38 9.30
N SER A 40 21.78 -16.05 10.38
CA SER A 40 21.63 -15.45 11.71
C SER A 40 22.18 -16.30 12.86
N GLY A 41 22.76 -17.48 12.60
CA GLY A 41 23.26 -18.33 13.67
C GLY A 41 24.48 -17.74 14.40
N GLY A 42 24.66 -18.20 15.64
CA GLY A 42 25.75 -17.79 16.52
C GLY A 42 27.12 -18.15 15.95
N LEU A 43 28.08 -17.23 16.11
CA LEU A 43 29.47 -17.41 15.69
C LEU A 43 30.39 -17.82 16.85
N VAL A 44 29.77 -18.20 17.96
CA VAL A 44 30.40 -18.49 19.24
C VAL A 44 29.88 -19.85 19.69
N ASP A 45 30.75 -20.65 20.31
CA ASP A 45 30.37 -21.94 20.91
C ASP A 45 29.64 -21.75 22.26
N SER A 46 29.30 -22.87 22.91
CA SER A 46 28.62 -22.86 24.22
C SER A 46 29.48 -22.32 25.35
N GLU A 47 30.81 -22.32 25.19
CA GLU A 47 31.78 -21.88 26.18
C GLU A 47 32.13 -20.38 26.01
N GLY A 48 31.58 -19.72 24.99
CA GLY A 48 31.82 -18.30 24.73
C GLY A 48 33.03 -18.00 23.84
N PHE A 49 33.62 -19.02 23.20
CA PHE A 49 34.77 -18.87 22.31
C PHE A 49 34.38 -18.87 20.82
N PRO A 50 35.20 -18.21 19.96
CA PRO A 50 34.99 -18.23 18.52
C PRO A 50 34.96 -19.67 17.99
N ARG A 51 33.89 -20.02 17.26
CA ARG A 51 33.75 -21.31 16.60
C ARG A 51 34.95 -21.62 15.69
N SER A 52 35.58 -22.78 15.91
CA SER A 52 36.74 -23.23 15.15
C SER A 52 36.39 -23.93 13.84
N ASP A 53 35.13 -24.37 13.70
CA ASP A 53 34.57 -25.01 12.51
C ASP A 53 34.25 -24.02 11.38
N VAL A 54 34.30 -22.71 11.65
CA VAL A 54 33.83 -21.67 10.73
C VAL A 54 34.80 -20.49 10.64
N ASP A 55 35.04 -20.01 9.42
CA ASP A 55 35.73 -18.74 9.20
C ASP A 55 34.80 -17.55 9.52
N ILE A 56 34.88 -17.09 10.77
CA ILE A 56 34.06 -15.99 11.31
C ILE A 56 34.25 -14.68 10.52
N PRO A 57 35.48 -14.23 10.19
CA PRO A 57 35.69 -13.06 9.33
C PRO A 57 34.93 -13.14 8.00
N VAL A 58 35.00 -14.28 7.31
CA VAL A 58 34.32 -14.46 6.02
C VAL A 58 32.81 -14.42 6.19
N VAL A 59 32.25 -15.17 7.16
CA VAL A 59 30.80 -15.17 7.43
C VAL A 59 30.29 -13.77 7.77
N ARG A 60 31.04 -12.99 8.56
CA ARG A 60 30.67 -11.60 8.87
C ARG A 60 30.70 -10.71 7.64
N ALA A 61 31.70 -10.85 6.78
CA ALA A 61 31.79 -10.10 5.54
C ALA A 61 30.62 -10.44 4.60
N GLU A 62 30.28 -11.71 4.47
CA GLU A 62 29.15 -12.18 3.65
C GLU A 62 27.81 -11.70 4.19
N ARG A 63 27.56 -11.78 5.51
CA ARG A 63 26.34 -11.24 6.12
C ARG A 63 26.22 -9.73 5.93
N ARG A 64 27.31 -8.99 6.05
CA ARG A 64 27.33 -7.54 5.79
C ARG A 64 26.99 -7.25 4.33
N ARG A 65 27.68 -7.92 3.39
CA ARG A 65 27.43 -7.79 1.96
C ARG A 65 25.99 -8.11 1.61
N LEU A 66 25.42 -9.15 2.21
CA LEU A 66 24.03 -9.52 2.03
C LEU A 66 23.06 -8.43 2.50
N ALA A 67 23.37 -7.75 3.61
CA ALA A 67 22.57 -6.63 4.10
C ALA A 67 22.65 -5.41 3.17
N GLU A 68 23.84 -5.09 2.67
CA GLU A 68 24.05 -4.04 1.66
C GLU A 68 23.21 -4.32 0.39
N LEU A 69 23.34 -5.53 -0.18
CA LEU A 69 22.59 -5.94 -1.37
C LEU A 69 21.07 -5.90 -1.17
N ARG A 70 20.57 -6.20 0.03
CA ARG A 70 19.14 -6.09 0.35
C ARG A 70 18.65 -4.65 0.34
N ASN A 71 19.45 -3.73 0.88
CA ASN A 71 19.12 -2.31 0.85
C ASN A 71 19.11 -1.78 -0.60
N ASP A 72 20.13 -2.13 -1.39
CA ASP A 72 20.24 -1.73 -2.79
C ASP A 72 19.10 -2.30 -3.64
N HIS A 73 18.74 -3.57 -3.41
CA HIS A 73 17.60 -4.22 -4.07
C HIS A 73 16.28 -3.50 -3.74
N ASN A 74 16.08 -3.13 -2.48
CA ASN A 74 14.90 -2.38 -2.05
C ASN A 74 14.85 -0.99 -2.73
N GLU A 75 15.97 -0.27 -2.78
CA GLU A 75 16.04 1.03 -3.46
C GLU A 75 15.72 0.93 -4.96
N ILE A 76 16.28 -0.07 -5.65
CA ILE A 76 16.02 -0.31 -7.07
C ILE A 76 14.55 -0.69 -7.30
N THR A 77 13.99 -1.54 -6.43
CA THR A 77 12.58 -1.93 -6.50
C THR A 77 11.66 -0.72 -6.36
N GLU A 78 11.93 0.15 -5.40
CA GLU A 78 11.21 1.41 -5.22
C GLU A 78 11.34 2.34 -6.43
N LYS A 79 12.53 2.42 -7.03
CA LYS A 79 12.76 3.22 -8.23
C LYS A 79 12.00 2.67 -9.44
N ILE A 80 11.95 1.34 -9.61
CA ILE A 80 11.15 0.67 -10.64
C ILE A 80 9.66 1.02 -10.46
N ASN A 81 9.13 0.92 -9.23
CA ASN A 81 7.74 1.24 -8.93
C ASN A 81 7.38 2.68 -9.32
N ARG A 82 8.22 3.66 -8.96
CA ARG A 82 8.02 5.07 -9.35
C ARG A 82 8.03 5.25 -10.86
N ASN A 83 8.98 4.63 -11.56
CA ASN A 83 9.06 4.75 -13.02
C ASN A 83 7.84 4.14 -13.72
N ILE A 84 7.34 3.00 -13.22
CA ILE A 84 6.11 2.38 -13.71
C ILE A 84 4.93 3.35 -13.51
N GLN A 85 4.79 3.93 -12.32
CA GLN A 85 3.72 4.89 -12.03
C GLN A 85 3.74 6.09 -13.00
N ILE A 86 4.92 6.65 -13.30
CA ILE A 86 5.10 7.74 -14.27
C ILE A 86 4.68 7.30 -15.68
N LEU A 87 5.03 6.09 -16.10
CA LEU A 87 4.62 5.57 -17.42
C LEU A 87 3.10 5.39 -17.53
N HIS A 88 2.46 4.96 -16.44
CA HIS A 88 1.01 4.78 -16.38
C HIS A 88 0.26 6.13 -16.38
N SER A 89 0.70 7.11 -15.59
CA SER A 89 0.07 8.43 -15.56
C SER A 89 0.21 9.18 -16.90
N ALA A 90 1.39 9.17 -17.51
CA ALA A 90 1.62 9.79 -18.83
C ALA A 90 0.76 9.14 -19.94
N ARG A 91 0.45 7.85 -19.83
CA ARG A 91 -0.44 7.15 -20.77
C ARG A 91 -1.91 7.52 -20.56
N LEU A 92 -2.34 7.76 -19.33
CA LEU A 92 -3.71 8.22 -19.04
C LEU A 92 -3.94 9.64 -19.55
N GLU A 93 -2.97 10.54 -19.41
CA GLU A 93 -3.02 11.91 -19.95
C GLU A 93 -3.12 11.92 -21.48
N ASN A 94 -2.35 11.06 -22.17
CA ASN A 94 -2.46 10.90 -23.63
C ASN A 94 -3.78 10.27 -24.09
N LYS A 95 -4.48 9.52 -23.24
CA LYS A 95 -5.81 8.97 -23.56
C LYS A 95 -6.92 10.00 -23.33
N SER A 96 -6.73 10.90 -22.36
CA SER A 96 -7.60 12.06 -22.11
C SER A 96 -7.54 13.10 -23.24
N SER A 97 -6.36 13.32 -23.84
CA SER A 97 -6.20 14.28 -24.94
C SER A 97 -6.77 13.81 -26.28
N LEU A 98 -7.04 12.51 -26.46
CA LEU A 98 -7.66 11.96 -27.67
C LEU A 98 -9.21 12.11 -27.69
N PHE A 99 -9.82 12.60 -26.60
CA PHE A 99 -11.28 12.72 -26.44
C PHE A 99 -11.77 14.17 -26.24
N LYS A 100 -10.97 15.19 -26.60
CA LYS A 100 -11.44 16.60 -26.66
C LYS A 100 -11.63 17.05 -28.11
N SER A 101 -12.77 16.67 -28.68
CA SER A 101 -13.34 17.31 -29.87
C SER A 101 -14.85 17.09 -29.85
N SER A 102 -15.58 17.95 -29.13
CA SER A 102 -16.86 18.54 -29.57
C SER A 102 -17.29 19.61 -28.57
N ASP A 103 -17.43 20.83 -29.07
CA ASP A 103 -18.05 22.01 -28.45
C ASP A 103 -19.45 21.68 -27.87
N THR A 104 -19.96 22.34 -26.82
CA THR A 104 -20.50 23.70 -26.90
C THR A 104 -20.72 24.32 -25.51
N GLN A 105 -20.44 25.62 -25.42
CA GLN A 105 -20.58 26.56 -24.32
C GLN A 105 -22.02 26.71 -23.80
N THR A 106 -22.23 27.02 -22.51
CA THR A 106 -23.08 28.13 -22.01
C THR A 106 -22.76 28.42 -20.54
N SER A 107 -22.47 29.70 -20.26
CA SER A 107 -22.17 30.36 -18.97
C SER A 107 -23.43 30.51 -18.09
N LEU A 108 -23.37 30.61 -16.76
CA LEU A 108 -23.34 31.86 -15.95
C LEU A 108 -23.15 31.46 -14.44
N THR A 109 -22.04 31.78 -13.75
CA THR A 109 -21.76 32.92 -12.80
C THR A 109 -22.74 33.01 -11.60
N VAL A 110 -22.39 33.12 -10.29
CA VAL A 110 -21.24 33.69 -9.53
C VAL A 110 -21.22 33.04 -8.12
N GLY A 111 -20.05 32.88 -7.48
CA GLY A 111 -20.00 32.64 -6.01
C GLY A 111 -18.67 32.26 -5.35
N ASN A 112 -17.68 33.16 -5.39
CA ASN A 112 -16.74 33.45 -4.29
C ASN A 112 -15.58 32.48 -3.86
N VAL A 113 -14.38 33.08 -3.99
CA VAL A 113 -13.15 33.01 -3.16
C VAL A 113 -12.00 32.09 -3.60
N ALA A 114 -10.98 32.77 -4.16
CA ALA A 114 -9.53 32.59 -4.08
C ALA A 114 -8.90 31.24 -4.42
N SER A 115 -8.16 31.20 -5.52
CA SER A 115 -7.14 30.18 -5.78
C SER A 115 -6.03 30.72 -6.66
N THR A 116 -4.87 30.94 -6.03
CA THR A 116 -3.48 30.71 -6.49
C THR A 116 -2.56 31.32 -5.40
N PRO A 117 -1.30 30.88 -5.20
CA PRO A 117 -0.50 29.92 -5.97
C PRO A 117 0.23 28.84 -5.12
N SER A 118 0.85 27.88 -5.82
CA SER A 118 2.17 27.27 -5.57
C SER A 118 2.68 26.88 -4.17
N GLN A 119 3.25 25.66 -4.15
CA GLN A 119 4.42 25.21 -3.38
C GLN A 119 4.26 24.76 -1.92
N ASN A 120 4.38 23.44 -1.76
CA ASN A 120 5.43 22.78 -0.97
C ASN A 120 5.41 22.94 0.56
N VAL A 121 4.78 22.01 1.28
CA VAL A 121 5.24 21.64 2.64
C VAL A 121 5.05 20.13 2.89
N LEU A 122 6.18 19.42 2.87
CA LEU A 122 6.58 18.38 3.83
C LEU A 122 5.47 17.65 4.62
N LEU A 123 5.33 16.35 4.37
CA LEU A 123 5.16 15.37 5.46
C LEU A 123 6.26 14.32 5.37
N ARG A 124 7.42 14.75 5.85
CA ARG A 124 8.43 13.91 6.49
C ARG A 124 7.80 13.38 7.77
N HIS A 125 7.13 12.25 7.73
CA HIS A 125 6.88 11.44 8.91
C HIS A 125 7.22 10.00 8.57
N SER A 126 8.05 9.43 9.43
CA SER A 126 8.52 8.05 9.47
C SER A 126 7.51 7.07 8.85
N PRO A 127 7.91 6.14 7.97
CA PRO A 127 7.06 5.01 7.67
C PRO A 127 6.99 4.20 8.97
N ASN A 128 5.97 4.48 9.78
CA ASN A 128 5.53 3.52 10.78
C ASN A 128 5.25 2.24 10.01
N ALA A 129 5.73 1.13 10.56
CA ALA A 129 5.71 -0.22 9.97
C ALA A 129 4.30 -0.80 9.68
N MET A 130 3.27 0.04 9.60
CA MET A 130 1.88 -0.30 9.33
C MET A 130 1.43 0.04 7.90
N ASP A 131 2.22 0.79 7.11
CA ASP A 131 1.80 1.29 5.79
C ASP A 131 2.19 0.38 4.60
N VAL A 132 2.95 -0.68 4.85
CA VAL A 132 3.33 -1.67 3.81
C VAL A 132 2.22 -2.68 3.55
N ASP A 133 1.32 -2.90 4.51
CA ASP A 133 0.30 -3.96 4.44
C ASP A 133 -0.96 -3.54 3.66
N VAL A 134 -1.21 -2.23 3.56
CA VAL A 134 -2.41 -1.68 2.92
C VAL A 134 -2.34 -1.76 1.39
N LEU A 135 -1.13 -1.74 0.80
CA LEU A 135 -0.95 -1.91 -0.65
C LEU A 135 -1.10 -3.36 -1.14
N ILE A 136 -1.14 -4.35 -0.22
CA ILE A 136 -1.29 -5.79 -0.53
C ILE A 136 -2.67 -6.32 -0.07
N SER A 137 -3.35 -5.61 0.82
CA SER A 137 -4.67 -5.98 1.35
C SER A 137 -5.73 -6.09 0.25
N ARG A 138 -6.23 -7.31 0.04
CA ARG A 138 -7.34 -7.58 -0.89
C ARG A 138 -8.64 -7.02 -0.31
N PRO A 139 -9.42 -6.25 -1.08
CA PRO A 139 -10.73 -5.81 -0.63
C PRO A 139 -11.63 -7.02 -0.36
N PHE A 140 -12.29 -7.05 0.80
CA PHE A 140 -13.14 -8.16 1.21
C PHE A 140 -14.63 -7.86 1.09
N ALA A 141 -15.00 -6.58 0.94
CA ALA A 141 -16.39 -6.17 0.78
C ALA A 141 -16.49 -4.95 -0.15
N MET A 142 -17.65 -4.77 -0.76
CA MET A 142 -17.99 -3.61 -1.55
C MET A 142 -19.31 -3.01 -1.07
N VAL A 143 -19.42 -1.69 -1.07
CA VAL A 143 -20.67 -1.00 -0.76
C VAL A 143 -21.56 -1.02 -2.00
N ASP A 144 -22.64 -1.80 -1.92
CA ASP A 144 -23.56 -2.02 -3.06
C ASP A 144 -24.75 -1.06 -3.01
N GLU A 145 -25.20 -0.73 -1.80
CA GLU A 145 -26.33 0.18 -1.57
C GLU A 145 -26.04 1.08 -0.36
N ILE A 146 -26.48 2.33 -0.45
CA ILE A 146 -26.47 3.28 0.66
C ILE A 146 -27.81 4.01 0.66
N ALA A 147 -28.45 4.07 1.82
CA ALA A 147 -29.69 4.82 1.98
C ALA A 147 -29.44 6.32 2.09
N ASP A 148 -30.34 7.11 1.51
CA ASP A 148 -30.31 8.57 1.62
C ASP A 148 -30.43 9.01 3.08
N ALA A 149 -29.71 10.08 3.44
CA ALA A 149 -29.63 10.60 4.81
C ALA A 149 -29.20 9.57 5.87
N SER A 150 -28.42 8.56 5.47
CA SER A 150 -27.81 7.60 6.40
C SER A 150 -26.46 8.10 6.95
N PRO A 151 -26.03 7.61 8.13
CA PRO A 151 -24.70 7.88 8.66
C PRO A 151 -23.59 7.56 7.68
N ALA A 152 -23.72 6.50 6.86
CA ALA A 152 -22.74 6.16 5.84
C ALA A 152 -22.52 7.31 4.83
N VAL A 153 -23.59 7.96 4.35
CA VAL A 153 -23.45 9.13 3.44
C VAL A 153 -22.81 10.31 4.15
N GLU A 154 -23.27 10.61 5.38
CA GLU A 154 -22.75 11.72 6.18
C GLU A 154 -21.25 11.55 6.49
N ASP A 155 -20.84 10.30 6.75
CA ASP A 155 -19.47 9.93 7.06
C ASP A 155 -18.60 9.73 5.79
N GLY A 156 -19.19 9.94 4.60
CA GLY A 156 -18.47 10.02 3.33
C GLY A 156 -18.28 8.70 2.56
N LEU A 157 -18.95 7.62 2.96
CA LEU A 157 -19.04 6.39 2.16
C LEU A 157 -19.84 6.63 0.88
N GLN A 158 -19.41 5.98 -0.20
CA GLN A 158 -20.03 6.06 -1.52
C GLN A 158 -20.30 4.67 -2.09
N LEU A 159 -21.26 4.61 -3.02
CA LEU A 159 -21.56 3.40 -3.78
C LEU A 159 -20.33 2.96 -4.59
N GLY A 160 -20.01 1.67 -4.52
CA GLY A 160 -18.85 1.08 -5.18
C GLY A 160 -17.54 1.17 -4.39
N ASP A 161 -17.54 1.75 -3.19
CA ASP A 161 -16.37 1.72 -2.32
C ASP A 161 -16.01 0.29 -1.93
N GLN A 162 -14.75 -0.08 -2.10
CA GLN A 162 -14.24 -1.40 -1.73
C GLN A 162 -13.55 -1.31 -0.37
N ILE A 163 -14.00 -2.09 0.60
CA ILE A 163 -13.47 -2.07 1.97
C ILE A 163 -12.26 -2.99 2.06
N LEU A 164 -11.12 -2.42 2.49
CA LEU A 164 -9.88 -3.15 2.78
C LEU A 164 -9.77 -3.48 4.27
N LYS A 165 -10.21 -2.56 5.14
CA LYS A 165 -10.18 -2.72 6.60
C LYS A 165 -11.31 -1.93 7.25
N PHE A 166 -11.93 -2.50 8.27
CA PHE A 166 -13.00 -1.84 9.04
C PHE A 166 -12.68 -1.94 10.54
N GLY A 167 -12.15 -0.87 11.15
CA GLY A 167 -11.68 -0.90 12.54
C GLY A 167 -10.63 -1.99 12.73
N ASN A 168 -10.97 -2.98 13.57
CA ASN A 168 -10.15 -4.16 13.83
C ASN A 168 -10.50 -5.38 12.95
N VAL A 169 -11.40 -5.23 11.99
CA VAL A 169 -11.85 -6.30 11.08
C VAL A 169 -11.08 -6.23 9.77
N GLU A 170 -10.43 -7.33 9.42
CA GLU A 170 -9.70 -7.56 8.17
C GLU A 170 -10.28 -8.78 7.45
N ALA A 171 -9.85 -9.01 6.20
CA ALA A 171 -10.28 -10.14 5.38
C ALA A 171 -10.08 -11.49 6.11
N GLY A 172 -11.12 -12.35 6.11
CA GLY A 172 -11.07 -13.65 6.79
C GLY A 172 -12.45 -14.31 6.89
N ASP A 173 -12.60 -15.24 7.85
CA ASP A 173 -13.87 -15.94 8.08
C ASP A 173 -14.85 -15.11 8.92
N ASN A 174 -16.15 -15.36 8.73
CA ASN A 174 -17.25 -14.72 9.49
C ASN A 174 -17.29 -13.18 9.40
N LEU A 175 -16.90 -12.60 8.26
CA LEU A 175 -16.80 -11.15 8.04
C LEU A 175 -18.07 -10.39 8.43
N LEU A 176 -19.25 -10.85 7.99
CA LEU A 176 -20.50 -10.15 8.26
C LEU A 176 -20.80 -10.05 9.76
N GLN A 177 -20.56 -11.14 10.50
CA GLN A 177 -20.74 -11.16 11.95
C GLN A 177 -19.73 -10.23 12.63
N ARG A 178 -18.45 -10.28 12.23
CA ARG A 178 -17.40 -9.41 12.78
C ARG A 178 -17.66 -7.93 12.51
N LEU A 179 -18.05 -7.56 11.28
CA LEU A 179 -18.44 -6.18 10.95
C LEU A 179 -19.62 -5.71 11.79
N SER A 180 -20.63 -6.58 11.94
CA SER A 180 -21.82 -6.26 12.75
C SER A 180 -21.46 -6.08 14.22
N SER A 181 -20.63 -6.98 14.77
CA SER A 181 -20.15 -6.89 16.15
C SER A 181 -19.28 -5.64 16.37
N GLU A 182 -18.34 -5.35 15.47
CA GLU A 182 -17.48 -4.16 15.54
C GLU A 182 -18.30 -2.88 15.48
N ALA A 183 -19.29 -2.80 14.60
CA ALA A 183 -20.19 -1.65 14.51
C ALA A 183 -21.07 -1.49 15.76
N GLN A 184 -21.53 -2.59 16.37
CA GLN A 184 -22.31 -2.56 17.60
C GLN A 184 -21.47 -2.18 18.82
N SER A 185 -20.25 -2.72 18.93
CA SER A 185 -19.32 -2.43 20.02
C SER A 185 -18.84 -0.97 20.00
N ASN A 186 -18.80 -0.35 18.81
CA ASN A 186 -18.41 1.05 18.62
C ASN A 186 -19.60 1.97 18.36
N LEU A 187 -20.79 1.66 18.89
CA LEU A 187 -21.96 2.52 18.73
C LEU A 187 -21.70 3.92 19.33
N GLY A 188 -21.84 4.94 18.49
CA GLY A 188 -21.58 6.35 18.81
C GLY A 188 -20.10 6.75 18.74
N CYS A 189 -19.19 5.82 18.43
CA CYS A 189 -17.76 6.07 18.32
C CYS A 189 -17.29 5.98 16.86
N ALA A 190 -16.40 6.88 16.46
CA ALA A 190 -15.85 6.89 15.10
C ALA A 190 -14.91 5.68 14.90
N VAL A 191 -15.27 4.81 13.97
CA VAL A 191 -14.49 3.65 13.56
C VAL A 191 -13.67 4.01 12.32
N PRO A 192 -12.33 3.91 12.36
CA PRO A 192 -11.52 4.13 11.17
C PRO A 192 -11.70 2.98 10.19
N ILE A 193 -11.91 3.31 8.92
CA ILE A 193 -12.03 2.34 7.83
C ILE A 193 -11.06 2.71 6.72
N VAL A 194 -10.54 1.70 6.04
CA VAL A 194 -9.67 1.84 4.87
C VAL A 194 -10.42 1.31 3.67
N ILE A 195 -10.62 2.16 2.67
CA ILE A 195 -11.35 1.83 1.46
C ILE A 195 -10.50 2.07 0.22
N MET A 196 -10.91 1.50 -0.90
CA MET A 196 -10.37 1.78 -2.23
C MET A 196 -11.48 2.32 -3.13
N ARG A 197 -11.30 3.55 -3.59
CA ARG A 197 -12.20 4.27 -4.50
C ARG A 197 -11.43 4.63 -5.77
N GLN A 198 -11.90 4.17 -6.92
CA GLN A 198 -11.25 4.43 -8.23
C GLN A 198 -9.75 4.05 -8.26
N GLY A 199 -9.36 3.00 -7.52
CA GLY A 199 -7.96 2.55 -7.42
C GLY A 199 -7.07 3.37 -6.48
N THR A 200 -7.63 4.33 -5.75
CA THR A 200 -6.93 5.08 -4.69
C THR A 200 -7.40 4.59 -3.33
N VAL A 201 -6.46 4.34 -2.43
CA VAL A 201 -6.77 3.99 -1.04
C VAL A 201 -7.10 5.27 -0.26
N ILE A 202 -8.24 5.27 0.41
CA ILE A 202 -8.75 6.40 1.20
C ILE A 202 -9.06 5.90 2.61
N ASN A 203 -8.59 6.63 3.61
CA ASN A 203 -8.96 6.41 5.00
C ASN A 203 -10.18 7.28 5.32
N LEU A 204 -11.26 6.64 5.75
CA LEU A 204 -12.47 7.30 6.21
C LEU A 204 -12.73 6.93 7.66
N THR A 205 -13.60 7.69 8.32
CA THR A 205 -14.06 7.39 9.67
C THR A 205 -15.56 7.33 9.65
N VAL A 206 -16.11 6.19 10.04
CA VAL A 206 -17.53 5.93 10.02
C VAL A 206 -18.02 5.71 11.45
N THR A 207 -19.11 6.36 11.82
CA THR A 207 -19.64 6.38 13.18
C THR A 207 -20.96 5.62 13.20
N PRO A 208 -20.99 4.36 13.69
CA PRO A 208 -22.22 3.59 13.85
C PRO A 208 -23.18 4.30 14.80
N ARG A 209 -24.36 4.70 14.33
CA ARG A 209 -25.36 5.41 15.15
C ARG A 209 -26.79 5.04 14.75
N PRO A 210 -27.74 5.03 15.71
CA PRO A 210 -29.15 4.89 15.38
C PRO A 210 -29.58 6.00 14.42
N TRP A 211 -30.30 5.64 13.37
CA TRP A 211 -30.82 6.55 12.36
C TRP A 211 -32.23 6.11 11.94
N GLN A 212 -32.88 6.83 11.03
CA GLN A 212 -34.30 6.59 10.68
C GLN A 212 -34.54 5.28 9.91
N GLY A 213 -33.49 4.62 9.41
CA GLY A 213 -33.58 3.36 8.69
C GLY A 213 -33.13 2.14 9.48
N ARG A 214 -32.81 1.05 8.76
CA ARG A 214 -32.38 -0.21 9.37
C ARG A 214 -30.88 -0.22 9.66
N GLY A 215 -30.51 -0.82 10.78
CA GLY A 215 -29.11 -0.97 11.19
C GLY A 215 -28.49 0.32 11.74
N LEU A 216 -27.15 0.34 11.85
CA LEU A 216 -26.40 1.43 12.49
C LEU A 216 -25.70 2.38 11.50
N LEU A 217 -25.63 2.00 10.22
CA LEU A 217 -24.89 2.75 9.20
C LEU A 217 -25.72 3.11 7.98
N GLY A 218 -26.72 2.27 7.65
CA GLY A 218 -27.57 2.47 6.48
C GLY A 218 -26.90 2.15 5.14
N CYS A 219 -25.88 1.31 5.15
CA CYS A 219 -25.24 0.76 3.96
C CYS A 219 -25.34 -0.77 3.89
N HIS A 220 -25.35 -1.31 2.68
CA HIS A 220 -25.26 -2.74 2.41
C HIS A 220 -23.86 -3.11 1.93
N PHE A 221 -23.23 -4.04 2.64
CA PHE A 221 -21.93 -4.59 2.25
C PHE A 221 -22.13 -5.92 1.53
N ARG A 222 -21.65 -5.98 0.29
CA ARG A 222 -21.53 -7.22 -0.49
C ARG A 222 -20.13 -7.77 -0.33
N ILE A 223 -20.00 -8.96 0.25
CA ILE A 223 -18.71 -9.65 0.40
C ILE A 223 -18.19 -10.07 -1.00
N LEU A 224 -16.88 -9.92 -1.22
CA LEU A 224 -16.19 -10.25 -2.48
C LEU A 224 -15.54 -11.63 -2.46
#